data_AF-A0A2T2ZML8-F1
#
_entry.id   AF-A0A2T2ZML8-F1
#
_cell.length_a   1.000
_cell.length_b   1.000
_cell.length_c   1.000
_cell.angle_alpha   90.00
_cell.angle_beta   90.00
_cell.angle_gamma   90.00
#
_symmetry.space_group_name_H-M   'P 1'
#
loop_
_entity.id
_entity.type
_entity.pdbx_description
1 polymer ?
#
loop_
_entity_poly.entity_id
_entity_poly.type
_entity_poly.pdbx_seq_one_letter_code
_entity_poly.pdbx_strand_id
1 'polypeptide(L)' 'MEHRMAPVFDSCAVVPRHLTVEQAHNILHSHSSCPTDQCPRRKAALFFLMESRRSARGNGRDLRRPAPRTTGLG' A
#
# COMPACT_ATOMS: atom_id res chain seq x y z
N MET A 1 -18.48 1.73 -34.17
CA MET A 1 -17.79 0.57 -33.57
C MET A 1 -16.88 1.11 -32.48
N GLU A 2 -17.38 1.26 -31.26
CA GLU A 2 -16.58 1.72 -30.11
C GLU A 2 -16.73 0.71 -28.98
N HIS A 3 -16.17 -0.48 -29.19
CA HIS A 3 -15.79 -1.32 -28.05
C HIS A 3 -14.52 -0.68 -27.46
N ARG A 4 -14.71 0.37 -26.65
CA ARG A 4 -13.74 0.73 -25.63
C ARG A 4 -13.55 -0.54 -24.81
N MET A 5 -12.43 -1.23 -25.04
CA MET A 5 -11.90 -2.25 -24.15
C MET A 5 -11.81 -1.57 -22.78
N ALA A 6 -12.86 -1.70 -21.95
CA ALA A 6 -12.80 -1.26 -20.58
C ALA A 6 -11.61 -2.03 -19.99
N PRO A 7 -10.60 -1.32 -19.46
CA PRO A 7 -9.40 -1.97 -19.00
C PRO A 7 -9.80 -3.13 -18.07
N VAL A 8 -9.17 -4.29 -18.23
CA VAL A 8 -9.39 -5.50 -17.41
C VAL A 8 -9.12 -5.26 -15.89
N PHE A 9 -8.81 -4.01 -15.55
CA PHE A 9 -8.66 -3.41 -14.24
C PHE A 9 -9.97 -2.97 -13.56
N ASP A 10 -11.15 -3.32 -14.09
CA ASP A 10 -12.44 -3.21 -13.37
C ASP A 10 -12.89 -4.53 -12.70
N SER A 11 -12.23 -5.66 -12.99
CA SER A 11 -12.62 -6.94 -12.39
C SER A 11 -12.11 -7.12 -10.96
N CYS A 12 -13.01 -7.15 -9.98
CA CYS A 12 -12.71 -7.38 -8.55
C CYS A 12 -11.78 -8.57 -8.25
N ALA A 13 -11.65 -9.53 -9.18
CA ALA A 13 -10.95 -10.80 -9.03
C ALA A 13 -9.40 -10.73 -9.13
N VAL A 14 -8.81 -9.77 -9.86
CA VAL A 14 -7.36 -9.82 -10.16
C VAL A 14 -6.61 -8.71 -9.43
N VAL A 15 -5.81 -9.07 -8.43
CA VAL A 15 -4.90 -8.14 -7.75
C VAL A 15 -3.58 -8.06 -8.54
N PRO A 16 -3.11 -6.85 -8.91
CA PRO A 16 -1.78 -6.67 -9.50
C PRO A 16 -0.66 -7.13 -8.56
N ARG A 17 0.36 -7.82 -9.08
CA ARG A 17 1.52 -8.30 -8.28
C ARG A 17 2.38 -7.15 -7.71
N HIS A 18 2.48 -6.04 -8.44
CA HIS A 18 3.26 -4.87 -8.05
C HIS A 18 2.34 -3.70 -7.71
N LEU A 19 1.58 -3.83 -6.62
CA LEU A 19 0.71 -2.75 -6.15
C LEU A 19 1.55 -1.58 -5.63
N THR A 20 1.27 -0.37 -6.09
CA THR A 20 1.84 0.86 -5.52
C THR A 20 0.85 1.56 -4.59
N VAL A 21 1.33 2.53 -3.79
CA VAL A 21 0.46 3.35 -2.92
C VAL A 21 -0.60 4.05 -3.77
N GLU A 22 -0.20 4.70 -4.86
CA GLU A 22 -1.11 5.38 -5.78
C GLU A 22 -2.15 4.42 -6.38
N GLN A 23 -1.74 3.22 -6.81
CA GLN A 23 -2.66 2.21 -7.32
C GLN A 23 -3.64 1.72 -6.25
N ALA A 24 -3.20 1.53 -5.01
CA ALA A 24 -4.07 1.14 -3.91
C ALA A 24 -5.14 2.20 -3.65
N HIS A 25 -4.77 3.49 -3.67
CA HIS A 25 -5.73 4.60 -3.57
C HIS A 25 -6.72 4.62 -4.75
N ASN A 26 -6.23 4.44 -5.98
CA ASN A 26 -7.08 4.39 -7.16
C ASN A 26 -8.09 3.23 -7.09
N ILE A 27 -7.63 2.04 -6.67
CA ILE A 27 -8.49 0.86 -6.48
C ILE A 27 -9.57 1.14 -5.44
N LEU A 28 -9.25 1.79 -4.32
CA LEU A 28 -10.25 2.13 -3.30
C LEU A 28 -11.28 3.14 -3.80
N HIS A 29 -10.87 4.05 -4.69
CA HIS A 29 -11.77 5.00 -5.31
C HIS A 29 -12.71 4.30 -6.31
N SER A 30 -12.16 3.52 -7.24
CA SER A 30 -12.92 2.78 -8.26
C SER A 30 -13.82 1.69 -7.66
N HIS A 31 -13.38 1.00 -6.61
CA HIS A 31 -14.14 -0.06 -5.93
C HIS A 31 -14.80 0.42 -4.62
N SER A 32 -15.11 1.72 -4.50
CA SER A 32 -15.73 2.31 -3.31
C SER A 32 -17.09 1.71 -2.97
N SER A 33 -17.81 1.20 -3.97
CA SER A 33 -19.10 0.50 -3.80
C SER A 33 -18.97 -0.99 -3.47
N CYS A 34 -17.80 -1.61 -3.66
CA CYS A 34 -17.62 -3.04 -3.40
C CYS A 34 -17.32 -3.31 -1.92
N PRO A 35 -18.02 -4.24 -1.24
CA PRO A 35 -17.66 -4.61 0.12
C PRO A 35 -16.30 -5.32 0.14
N THR A 36 -15.47 -5.00 1.14
CA THR A 36 -14.09 -5.49 1.27
C THR A 36 -14.00 -7.02 1.36
N ASP A 37 -15.04 -7.67 1.88
CA ASP A 37 -15.13 -9.14 1.98
C ASP A 37 -15.33 -9.83 0.62
N GLN A 38 -16.01 -9.15 -0.33
CA GLN A 38 -16.38 -9.74 -1.62
C GLN A 38 -15.47 -9.24 -2.77
N CYS A 39 -14.59 -8.28 -2.51
CA CYS A 39 -13.67 -7.73 -3.50
C CYS A 39 -12.20 -7.92 -3.07
N PRO A 40 -11.52 -8.98 -3.57
CA PRO A 40 -10.13 -9.22 -3.22
C PRO A 40 -9.21 -8.07 -3.63
N ARG A 41 -9.55 -7.31 -4.68
CA ARG A 41 -8.83 -6.10 -5.09
C ARG A 41 -8.89 -4.99 -4.03
N ARG A 42 -10.08 -4.71 -3.48
CA ARG A 42 -10.26 -3.73 -2.39
C ARG A 42 -9.54 -4.18 -1.11
N LYS A 43 -9.66 -5.47 -0.78
CA LYS A 43 -8.95 -6.06 0.37
C LYS A 43 -7.43 -5.89 0.23
N ALA A 44 -6.87 -6.28 -0.91
CA ALA A 44 -5.43 -6.15 -1.17
C ALA A 44 -4.94 -4.70 -1.09
N ALA A 45 -5.70 -3.74 -1.65
CA ALA A 45 -5.36 -2.32 -1.56
C ALA A 45 -5.31 -1.82 -0.10
N LEU A 46 -6.30 -2.17 0.72
CA LEU A 46 -6.30 -1.82 2.15
C LEU A 46 -5.12 -2.45 2.90
N PHE A 47 -4.89 -3.75 2.69
CA PHE A 47 -3.77 -4.45 3.33
C PHE A 47 -2.42 -3.85 2.93
N PHE A 48 -2.23 -3.52 1.66
CA PHE A 48 -1.01 -2.88 1.16
C PHE A 48 -0.79 -1.49 1.80
N LEU A 49 -1.84 -0.67 1.93
CA LEU A 49 -1.72 0.64 2.59
C LEU A 49 -1.37 0.50 4.09
N MET A 50 -1.92 -0.50 4.77
CA MET A 50 -1.55 -0.80 6.17
C MET A 50 -0.10 -1.27 6.27
N GLU A 51 0.33 -2.17 5.39
CA GLU A 51 1.68 -2.74 5.38
C GLU A 51 2.75 -1.71 4.98
N SER A 52 2.48 -0.89 3.97
CA SER A 52 3.37 0.21 3.57
C SER A 52 3.53 1.23 4.69
N ARG A 53 2.45 1.55 5.43
CA ARG A 53 2.52 2.41 6.62
C ARG A 53 3.33 1.76 7.76
N ARG A 54 3.21 0.44 7.93
CA ARG A 54 4.01 -0.32 8.90
C ARG A 54 5.49 -0.32 8.53
N SER A 55 5.81 -0.57 7.26
CA SER A 55 7.17 -0.55 6.72
C SER A 55 7.80 0.84 6.82
N ALA A 56 7.06 1.90 6.50
CA ALA A 56 7.51 3.28 6.67
C ALA A 56 7.81 3.63 8.14
N ARG A 57 7.06 3.07 9.10
CA ARG A 57 7.30 3.25 10.54
C ARG A 57 8.44 2.39 11.08
N GLY A 58 8.68 1.21 10.50
CA GLY A 58 9.80 0.33 10.85
C GLY A 58 11.14 0.88 10.34
N ASN A 59 11.16 1.43 9.13
CA ASN A 59 12.38 1.96 8.51
C ASN A 59 12.92 3.27 9.15
N GLY A 60 12.19 3.83 10.12
CA GLY A 60 12.60 5.01 10.88
C GLY A 60 13.30 4.70 12.21
N ARG A 61 13.44 3.42 12.62
CA ARG A 61 14.04 3.06 13.92
C ARG A 61 15.49 2.57 13.83
N ASP A 62 16.00 2.26 12.64
CA ASP A 62 17.37 1.74 12.48
C ASP A 62 18.41 2.77 12.00
N LEU A 63 18.00 4.01 11.69
CA LEU A 63 18.92 5.06 11.20
C LEU A 63 19.06 6.28 12.13
N ARG A 64 18.50 6.25 13.34
CA ARG A 64 18.73 7.30 14.33
C ARG A 64 19.07 6.72 15.70
N ARG A 65 20.36 6.40 15.88
CA ARG A 65 21.23 6.98 16.94
C ARG A 65 22.55 6.23 17.10
N PRO A 66 23.66 6.72 16.51
CA PRO A 66 24.91 6.71 17.25
C PRO A 66 24.79 7.83 18.29
N ALA A 67 24.58 7.49 19.55
CA ALA A 67 24.87 8.45 20.62
C ALA A 67 26.40 8.59 20.68
N PRO A 68 26.99 9.78 20.46
CA PRO A 68 28.39 9.97 20.79
C PRO A 68 28.47 9.91 22.32
N ARG A 69 29.02 8.81 22.85
CA ARG A 69 29.39 8.75 24.26
C ARG A 69 30.59 9.67 24.40
N THR A 70 30.33 10.89 24.84
CA THR A 70 31.34 11.87 25.20
C THR A 70 32.26 11.26 26.26
N THR A 71 33.54 11.18 25.92
CA THR A 71 34.66 10.97 26.82
C THR A 71 34.56 11.93 28.00
N GLY A 72 34.35 11.40 29.21
CA GLY A 72 34.41 12.14 30.47
C GLY A 72 35.47 11.49 31.35
N LEU A 73 36.62 12.14 31.43
CA LEU A 73 37.73 11.83 32.32
C LEU A 73 37.30 12.01 33.78
N GLY A 74 37.66 11.05 34.64
CA GLY A 74 37.60 11.10 36.09
C GLY A 74 38.62 10.14 36.66
#